data_AF-A0A2T1AFG2-F1
#
_entry.id   AF-A0A2T1AFG2-F1
#
_cell.length_a   1.000
_cell.length_b   1.000
_cell.length_c   1.000
_cell.angle_alpha   90.00
_cell.angle_beta   90.00
_cell.angle_gamma   90.00
#
_symmetry.space_group_name_H-M   'P 1'
#
loop_
_entity.id
_entity.type
_entity.pdbx_description
1 polymer ?
#
loop_
_entity_poly.entity_id
_entity_poly.type
_entity_poly.pdbx_seq_one_letter_code
_entity_poly.pdbx_strand_id
1 'polypeptide(L)'
;MDEKQQAAGEKRVQDMLIMPLEALGLARPSTLTKAQFAVMLAELRQKLAYMSPASLAVLRDWVEAHPGGRDKDRFPIGLKILNKARAIQPPESGPSPLMIKVFVHALGQEALAGGWAPELLRYLRGAREWPGRYTVTQIRNEADGAVRRMADIEMRLGRGDHLSMEDESFRAHRSEALQKCREIADQAQRGAAA
;
A
#
# COMPACT_ATOMS: atom_id res chain seq x y z
N MET A 1 11.68 1.78 -1.27
CA MET A 1 11.82 3.24 -1.09
C MET A 1 13.30 3.55 -1.11
N ASP A 2 13.72 4.55 -1.88
CA ASP A 2 15.08 5.08 -1.82
C ASP A 2 15.33 5.82 -0.49
N GLU A 3 16.57 5.79 0.01
CA GLU A 3 16.95 6.43 1.28
C GLU A 3 16.60 7.92 1.33
N LYS A 4 16.70 8.63 0.20
CA LYS A 4 16.31 10.04 0.07
C LYS A 4 14.80 10.26 0.22
N GLN A 5 13.99 9.35 -0.31
CA GLN A 5 12.52 9.41 -0.18
C GLN A 5 12.10 9.07 1.25
N GLN A 6 12.78 8.11 1.87
CA GLN A 6 12.57 7.74 3.28
C GLN A 6 12.87 8.92 4.20
N ALA A 7 14.03 9.58 4.05
CA ALA A 7 14.40 10.74 4.86
C ALA A 7 13.43 11.92 4.68
N ALA A 8 12.96 12.17 3.45
CA ALA A 8 11.94 13.19 3.19
C ALA A 8 10.58 12.85 3.84
N GLY A 9 10.21 11.57 3.83
CA GLY A 9 9.01 11.07 4.51
C GLY A 9 9.11 11.19 6.03
N GLU A 10 10.24 10.81 6.62
CA GLU A 10 10.48 10.93 8.06
C GLU A 10 10.44 12.37 8.53
N LYS A 11 11.05 13.29 7.78
CA LYS A 11 10.98 14.74 8.04
C LYS A 11 9.53 15.23 8.00
N ARG A 12 8.75 14.80 7.02
CA ARG A 12 7.32 15.15 6.94
C ARG A 12 6.54 14.66 8.17
N VAL A 13 6.79 13.45 8.63
CA VAL A 13 6.14 12.91 9.84
C VAL A 13 6.54 13.72 11.08
N GLN A 14 7.82 14.10 11.20
CA GLN A 14 8.29 14.97 12.28
C GLN A 14 7.54 16.32 12.28
N ASP A 15 7.49 16.99 11.14
CA ASP A 15 6.98 18.36 11.01
C ASP A 15 5.44 18.41 11.10
N MET A 16 4.74 17.42 10.53
CA MET A 16 3.27 17.45 10.42
C MET A 16 2.53 16.70 11.53
N LEU A 17 3.18 15.75 12.20
CA LEU A 17 2.55 14.92 13.23
C LEU A 17 3.20 15.13 14.60
N ILE A 18 4.51 14.91 14.73
CA ILE A 18 5.15 14.88 16.06
C ILE A 18 5.26 16.27 16.67
N MET A 19 5.87 17.22 15.96
CA MET A 19 6.06 18.58 16.48
C MET A 19 4.74 19.28 16.87
N PRO A 20 3.67 19.22 16.05
CA PRO A 20 2.39 19.83 16.43
C PRO A 20 1.79 19.19 17.70
N LEU A 21 1.85 17.86 17.83
CA LEU A 21 1.30 17.16 18.98
C LEU A 21 2.11 17.43 20.27
N GLU A 22 3.43 17.57 20.17
CA GLU A 22 4.27 18.01 21.30
C GLU A 22 4.00 19.47 21.67
N ALA A 23 3.81 20.36 20.68
CA ALA A 23 3.48 21.77 20.90
C ALA A 23 2.10 21.97 21.55
N LEU A 24 1.14 21.06 21.30
CA LEU A 24 -0.15 21.01 21.98
C LEU A 24 -0.05 20.56 23.46
N GLY A 25 1.15 20.19 23.93
CA GLY A 25 1.39 19.85 25.32
C GLY A 25 1.05 18.42 25.69
N LEU A 26 0.87 17.51 24.72
CA LEU A 26 0.64 16.10 25.00
C LEU A 26 1.85 15.49 25.71
N ALA A 27 1.63 15.04 26.94
CA ALA A 27 2.68 14.44 27.74
C ALA A 27 3.06 13.05 27.22
N ARG A 28 4.30 12.63 27.48
CA ARG A 28 4.75 11.26 27.23
C ARG A 28 3.84 10.24 27.96
N PRO A 29 3.60 9.05 27.37
CA PRO A 29 2.93 7.95 28.07
C PRO A 29 3.62 7.61 29.41
N SER A 30 2.85 7.41 30.49
CA SER A 30 3.41 7.08 31.81
C SER A 30 4.26 5.81 31.82
N THR A 31 3.98 4.88 30.90
CA THR A 31 4.61 3.56 30.82
C THR A 31 5.97 3.55 30.13
N LEU A 32 6.36 4.62 29.43
CA LEU A 32 7.64 4.69 28.71
C LEU A 32 8.53 5.71 29.36
N THR A 33 9.82 5.46 29.59
CA THR A 33 10.80 6.49 29.99
C THR A 33 11.01 7.56 28.91
N LYS A 34 11.69 8.67 29.23
CA LYS A 34 12.04 9.70 28.21
C LYS A 34 12.83 9.10 27.04
N ALA A 35 13.75 8.19 27.32
CA ALA A 35 14.54 7.50 26.29
C ALA A 35 13.67 6.55 25.45
N GLN A 36 12.81 5.75 26.08
CA GLN A 36 11.89 4.85 25.38
C GLN A 36 10.87 5.61 24.53
N PHE A 37 10.45 6.80 24.97
CA PHE A 37 9.57 7.66 24.20
C PHE A 37 10.26 8.23 22.95
N ALA A 38 11.52 8.67 23.07
CA ALA A 38 12.30 9.12 21.92
C ALA A 38 12.50 7.99 20.88
N VAL A 39 12.75 6.75 21.34
CA VAL A 39 12.81 5.56 20.48
C VAL A 39 11.46 5.31 19.80
N MET A 40 10.36 5.40 20.53
CA MET A 40 9.02 5.26 19.95
C MET A 40 8.74 6.32 18.86
N LEU A 41 9.13 7.58 19.08
CA LEU A 41 8.98 8.64 18.08
C LEU A 41 9.87 8.40 16.84
N ALA A 42 11.07 7.87 17.01
CA ALA A 42 11.93 7.45 15.89
C ALA A 42 11.28 6.34 15.06
N GLU A 43 10.78 5.28 15.72
CA GLU A 43 10.06 4.18 15.07
C GLU A 43 8.80 4.67 14.34
N LEU A 44 8.05 5.60 14.93
CA LEU A 44 6.87 6.18 14.29
C LEU A 44 7.23 6.95 13.02
N ARG A 45 8.30 7.76 13.03
CA ARG A 45 8.77 8.46 11.83
C ARG A 45 9.10 7.49 10.71
N GLN A 46 9.90 6.48 11.01
CA GLN A 46 10.33 5.49 10.02
C GLN A 46 9.13 4.75 9.44
N LYS A 47 8.21 4.28 10.29
CA LYS A 47 7.07 3.47 9.86
C LYS A 47 5.98 4.29 9.17
N LEU A 48 5.87 5.58 9.41
CA LEU A 48 4.85 6.45 8.81
C LEU A 48 5.38 7.26 7.60
N ALA A 49 6.66 7.13 7.26
CA ALA A 49 7.31 7.88 6.18
C ALA A 49 6.62 7.72 4.81
N TYR A 50 5.90 6.61 4.60
CA TYR A 50 5.13 6.34 3.39
C TYR A 50 3.86 7.20 3.27
N MET A 51 3.38 7.82 4.36
CA MET A 51 2.10 8.51 4.36
C MET A 51 2.17 9.85 3.61
N SER A 52 1.09 10.13 2.89
CA SER A 52 0.87 11.40 2.21
C SER A 52 0.62 12.52 3.24
N PRO A 53 0.91 13.79 2.90
CA PRO A 53 0.61 14.94 3.76
C PRO A 53 -0.86 14.98 4.22
N ALA A 54 -1.81 14.70 3.32
CA ALA A 54 -3.24 14.69 3.63
C ALA A 54 -3.60 13.61 4.65
N SER A 55 -3.07 12.39 4.47
CA SER A 55 -3.29 11.29 5.41
C SER A 55 -2.65 11.54 6.78
N LEU A 56 -1.50 12.22 6.82
CA LEU A 56 -0.87 12.63 8.09
C LEU A 56 -1.69 13.68 8.84
N ALA A 57 -2.32 14.63 8.14
CA ALA A 57 -3.23 15.60 8.75
C ALA A 57 -4.43 14.91 9.40
N VAL A 58 -5.08 13.98 8.70
CA VAL A 58 -6.19 13.17 9.25
C VAL A 58 -5.73 12.34 10.45
N LEU A 59 -4.51 11.78 10.40
CA LEU A 59 -3.95 11.03 11.52
C LEU A 59 -3.71 11.94 12.73
N ARG A 60 -3.20 13.16 12.53
CA ARG A 60 -2.99 14.15 13.58
C ARG A 60 -4.31 14.50 14.26
N ASP A 61 -5.32 14.89 13.48
CA ASP A 61 -6.64 15.25 14.00
C ASP A 61 -7.25 14.10 14.84
N TRP A 62 -7.03 12.85 14.39
CA TRP A 62 -7.46 11.69 15.17
C TRP A 62 -6.70 11.55 16.49
N VAL A 63 -5.37 11.77 16.51
CA VAL A 63 -4.57 11.71 17.75
C VAL A 63 -4.99 12.81 18.73
N GLU A 64 -5.26 14.02 18.23
CA GLU A 64 -5.77 15.14 19.04
C GLU A 64 -7.13 14.81 19.67
N ALA A 65 -8.01 14.12 18.94
CA ALA A 65 -9.30 13.69 19.45
C ALA A 65 -9.23 12.44 20.36
N HIS A 66 -8.13 11.68 20.31
CA HIS A 66 -7.95 10.42 21.05
C HIS A 66 -6.65 10.39 21.87
N PRO A 67 -6.40 11.37 22.74
CA PRO A 67 -5.24 11.36 23.61
C PRO A 67 -5.32 10.16 24.58
N GLY A 68 -4.15 9.64 24.92
CA GLY A 68 -3.97 8.57 25.89
C GLY A 68 -4.05 9.06 27.34
N GLY A 69 -3.90 8.12 28.26
CA GLY A 69 -3.97 8.39 29.69
C GLY A 69 -5.41 8.42 30.22
N ARG A 70 -5.54 8.36 31.55
CA ARG A 70 -6.83 8.49 32.23
C ARG A 70 -7.39 9.91 32.07
N ASP A 71 -6.50 10.90 32.07
CA ASP A 71 -6.84 12.32 32.03
C ASP A 71 -6.84 12.89 30.60
N LYS A 72 -6.67 12.03 29.58
CA LYS A 72 -6.69 12.43 28.16
C LYS A 72 -5.64 13.51 27.84
N ASP A 73 -4.50 13.43 28.51
CA ASP A 73 -3.41 14.42 28.48
C ASP A 73 -2.12 13.89 27.85
N ARG A 74 -2.12 12.63 27.38
CA ARG A 74 -0.91 11.94 26.94
C ARG A 74 -0.93 11.57 25.48
N PHE A 75 0.26 11.45 24.92
CA PHE A 75 0.47 10.83 23.63
C PHE A 75 -0.07 9.39 23.64
N PRO A 76 -0.86 8.97 22.64
CA PRO A 76 -1.23 7.57 22.52
C PRO A 76 -0.01 6.68 22.32
N ILE A 77 -0.07 5.42 22.75
CA ILE A 77 1.01 4.47 22.47
C ILE A 77 1.16 4.27 20.96
N GLY A 78 2.40 4.15 20.48
CA GLY A 78 2.72 4.11 19.05
C GLY A 78 1.93 3.05 18.27
N LEU A 79 1.61 1.90 18.89
CA LEU A 79 0.82 0.86 18.25
C LEU A 79 -0.60 1.30 17.87
N LYS A 80 -1.26 2.13 18.71
CA LYS A 80 -2.60 2.68 18.38
C LYS A 80 -2.53 3.62 17.18
N ILE A 81 -1.50 4.46 17.14
CA ILE A 81 -1.24 5.39 16.04
C ILE A 81 -0.97 4.61 14.75
N LEU A 82 -0.09 3.60 14.78
CA LEU A 82 0.21 2.76 13.62
C LEU A 82 -1.03 2.01 13.10
N ASN A 83 -1.89 1.51 13.99
CA ASN A 83 -3.12 0.83 13.58
C ASN A 83 -4.09 1.79 12.89
N LYS A 84 -4.26 3.00 13.43
CA LYS A 84 -5.09 4.03 12.76
C LYS A 84 -4.47 4.49 11.45
N ALA A 85 -3.16 4.69 11.41
CA ALA A 85 -2.43 5.06 10.21
C ALA A 85 -2.66 4.05 9.08
N ARG A 86 -2.57 2.75 9.35
CA ARG A 86 -2.87 1.67 8.38
C ARG A 86 -4.32 1.72 7.88
N ALA A 87 -5.26 2.13 8.72
CA ALA A 87 -6.67 2.28 8.33
C ALA A 87 -6.92 3.52 7.47
N ILE A 88 -6.16 4.60 7.68
CA ILE A 88 -6.25 5.85 6.88
C ILE A 88 -5.54 5.67 5.53
N GLN A 89 -4.29 5.22 5.57
CA GLN A 89 -3.48 4.93 4.41
C GLN A 89 -2.75 3.62 4.68
N PRO A 90 -3.18 2.52 4.03
CA PRO A 90 -2.43 1.28 4.08
C PRO A 90 -1.00 1.55 3.62
N PRO A 91 0.03 1.06 4.34
CA PRO A 91 1.38 1.14 3.83
C PRO A 91 1.39 0.54 2.44
N GLU A 92 1.97 1.27 1.49
CA GLU A 92 2.52 0.67 0.28
C GLU A 92 3.70 -0.20 0.74
N SER A 93 3.41 -1.30 1.43
CA SER A 93 4.33 -2.41 1.45
C SER A 93 4.48 -2.78 -0.01
N GLY A 94 5.70 -2.62 -0.51
CA GLY A 94 6.11 -3.29 -1.74
C GLY A 94 5.69 -4.76 -1.71
N PRO A 95 5.76 -5.45 -2.85
CA PRO A 95 5.27 -6.82 -2.95
C PRO A 95 5.81 -7.66 -1.79
N SER A 96 4.92 -8.32 -1.05
CA SER A 96 5.34 -9.19 0.05
C SER A 96 6.25 -10.31 -0.50
N PRO A 97 7.10 -10.94 0.33
CA PRO A 97 7.93 -12.05 -0.13
C PRO A 97 7.13 -13.16 -0.83
N LEU A 98 5.88 -13.38 -0.39
CA LEU A 98 4.95 -14.28 -1.06
C LEU A 98 4.56 -13.77 -2.44
N MET A 99 4.20 -12.50 -2.60
CA MET A 99 3.86 -11.92 -3.90
C MET A 99 5.04 -12.02 -4.87
N ILE A 100 6.25 -11.67 -4.42
CA ILE A 100 7.49 -11.82 -5.19
C ILE A 100 7.63 -13.28 -5.68
N LYS A 101 7.52 -14.26 -4.78
CA LYS A 101 7.63 -15.68 -5.13
C LYS A 101 6.55 -16.14 -6.11
N VAL A 102 5.31 -15.70 -5.93
CA VAL A 102 4.20 -16.07 -6.83
C VAL A 102 4.42 -15.50 -8.23
N PHE A 103 4.89 -14.25 -8.34
CA PHE A 103 5.14 -13.59 -9.63
C PHE A 103 6.39 -14.12 -10.37
N VAL A 104 7.35 -14.71 -9.65
CA VAL A 104 8.46 -15.47 -10.26
C VAL A 104 8.01 -16.85 -10.75
N HIS A 105 7.04 -17.47 -10.06
CA HIS A 105 6.55 -18.79 -10.41
C HIS A 105 5.70 -18.79 -11.70
N ALA A 106 5.56 -19.95 -12.34
CA ALA A 106 4.77 -20.16 -13.56
C ALA A 106 3.36 -19.56 -13.45
N LEU A 107 2.71 -19.71 -12.29
CA LEU A 107 1.39 -19.15 -11.99
C LEU A 107 1.32 -17.63 -12.22
N GLY A 108 2.31 -16.87 -11.74
CA GLY A 108 2.34 -15.43 -11.92
C GLY A 108 2.62 -15.03 -13.36
N GLN A 109 3.45 -15.80 -14.06
CA GLN A 109 3.74 -15.59 -15.49
C GLN A 109 2.50 -15.86 -16.36
N GLU A 110 1.75 -16.93 -16.05
CA GLU A 110 0.44 -17.22 -16.67
C GLU A 110 -0.57 -16.10 -16.38
N ALA A 111 -0.55 -15.52 -15.18
CA ALA A 111 -1.42 -14.41 -14.81
C ALA A 111 -1.11 -13.12 -15.58
N LEU A 112 0.18 -12.84 -15.80
CA LEU A 112 0.62 -11.70 -16.59
C LEU A 112 0.28 -11.88 -18.07
N ALA A 113 0.54 -13.06 -18.63
CA ALA A 113 0.23 -13.38 -20.02
C ALA A 113 -1.28 -13.38 -20.28
N GLY A 114 -2.07 -13.92 -19.35
CA GLY A 114 -3.53 -13.99 -19.46
C GLY A 114 -4.27 -12.71 -19.03
N GLY A 115 -3.57 -11.67 -18.59
CA GLY A 115 -4.17 -10.38 -18.22
C GLY A 115 -4.97 -10.38 -16.90
N TRP A 116 -4.83 -11.40 -16.06
CA TRP A 116 -5.54 -11.55 -14.76
C TRP A 116 -4.62 -11.40 -13.53
N ALA A 117 -3.38 -10.96 -13.74
CA ALA A 117 -2.42 -10.63 -12.69
C ALA A 117 -2.93 -9.63 -11.63
N PRO A 118 -3.72 -8.58 -11.96
CA PRO A 118 -4.24 -7.65 -10.95
C PRO A 118 -5.16 -8.33 -9.93
N GLU A 119 -6.00 -9.27 -10.37
CA GLU A 119 -6.89 -10.04 -9.51
C GLU A 119 -6.11 -10.99 -8.60
N LEU A 120 -5.08 -11.64 -9.14
CA LEU A 120 -4.15 -12.46 -8.35
C LEU A 120 -3.46 -11.62 -7.28
N LEU A 121 -2.95 -10.44 -7.63
CA LEU A 121 -2.29 -9.54 -6.68
C LEU A 121 -3.24 -9.07 -5.59
N ARG A 122 -4.50 -8.75 -5.92
CA ARG A 122 -5.53 -8.38 -4.95
C ARG A 122 -5.82 -9.52 -3.98
N TYR A 123 -5.95 -10.76 -4.47
CA TYR A 123 -6.12 -11.93 -3.61
C TYR A 123 -4.95 -12.09 -2.63
N LEU A 124 -3.71 -12.00 -3.13
CA LEU A 124 -2.50 -12.14 -2.31
C LEU A 124 -2.38 -11.04 -1.24
N ARG A 125 -2.87 -9.83 -1.51
CA ARG A 125 -2.89 -8.73 -0.52
C ARG A 125 -3.87 -9.01 0.63
N GLY A 126 -5.01 -9.63 0.32
CA GLY A 126 -6.04 -9.98 1.29
C GLY A 126 -5.71 -11.25 2.08
N ALA A 127 -5.63 -12.39 1.39
CA ALA A 127 -5.47 -13.70 2.00
C ALA A 127 -4.05 -13.94 2.55
N ARG A 128 -3.02 -13.36 1.92
CA ARG A 128 -1.60 -13.55 2.26
C ARG A 128 -1.13 -15.02 2.27
N GLU A 129 -1.78 -15.86 1.48
CA GLU A 129 -1.49 -17.28 1.32
C GLU A 129 -1.31 -17.66 -0.14
N TRP A 130 -0.62 -18.77 -0.40
CA TRP A 130 -0.46 -19.29 -1.75
C TRP A 130 -1.81 -19.80 -2.28
N PRO A 131 -2.28 -19.36 -3.45
CA PRO A 131 -3.58 -19.77 -3.96
C PRO A 131 -3.57 -21.25 -4.39
N GLY A 132 -4.51 -22.03 -3.88
CA GLY A 132 -4.77 -23.39 -4.35
C GLY A 132 -5.39 -23.43 -5.74
N ARG A 133 -5.47 -24.62 -6.37
CA ARG A 133 -6.01 -24.79 -7.73
C ARG A 133 -7.44 -24.27 -7.90
N TYR A 134 -8.29 -24.52 -6.89
CA TYR A 134 -9.66 -24.02 -6.86
C TYR A 134 -9.69 -22.48 -6.83
N THR A 135 -8.90 -21.88 -5.95
CA THR A 135 -8.77 -20.43 -5.81
C THR A 135 -8.28 -19.77 -7.10
N VAL A 136 -7.28 -20.36 -7.77
CA VAL A 136 -6.80 -19.86 -9.07
C VAL A 136 -7.92 -19.86 -10.11
N THR A 137 -8.75 -20.91 -10.14
CA THR A 137 -9.90 -20.97 -11.05
C THR A 137 -10.91 -19.87 -10.73
N GLN A 138 -11.20 -19.64 -9.45
CA GLN A 138 -12.10 -18.56 -9.02
C GLN A 138 -11.57 -17.16 -9.40
N ILE A 139 -10.26 -16.92 -9.19
CA ILE A 139 -9.60 -15.66 -9.57
C ILE A 139 -9.71 -15.43 -11.09
N ARG A 140 -9.50 -16.47 -11.90
CA ARG A 140 -9.64 -16.38 -13.37
C ARG A 140 -11.07 -16.05 -13.78
N ASN A 141 -12.06 -16.68 -13.16
CA ASN A 141 -13.47 -16.40 -13.44
C ASN A 141 -13.85 -14.96 -13.08
N GLU A 142 -13.31 -14.42 -11.98
CA GLU A 142 -13.53 -13.02 -11.59
C GLU A 142 -12.87 -12.05 -12.58
N ALA A 143 -11.70 -12.39 -13.12
CA ALA A 143 -10.97 -11.58 -14.09
C ALA A 143 -11.54 -11.63 -15.51
N ASP A 144 -12.27 -12.69 -15.86
CA ASP A 144 -12.72 -13.01 -17.23
C ASP A 144 -13.47 -11.84 -17.90
N GLY A 145 -14.37 -11.18 -17.17
CA GLY A 145 -15.09 -10.00 -17.67
C GLY A 145 -14.17 -8.82 -17.98
N ALA A 146 -13.20 -8.55 -17.11
CA ALA A 146 -12.24 -7.47 -17.32
C ALA A 146 -11.26 -7.77 -18.47
N VAL A 147 -10.83 -9.03 -18.60
CA VAL A 147 -9.95 -9.48 -19.68
C VAL A 147 -10.65 -9.38 -21.03
N ARG A 148 -11.91 -9.84 -21.13
CA ARG A 148 -12.69 -9.69 -22.38
C ARG A 148 -12.92 -8.23 -22.75
N ARG A 149 -13.32 -7.39 -21.78
CA ARG A 149 -13.51 -5.95 -22.01
C ARG A 149 -12.23 -5.29 -22.53
N MET A 150 -11.07 -5.63 -21.99
CA MET A 150 -9.79 -5.13 -22.51
C MET A 150 -9.53 -5.60 -23.95
N ALA A 151 -9.75 -6.87 -24.26
CA ALA A 151 -9.56 -7.40 -25.61
C ALA A 151 -10.48 -6.69 -26.63
N ASP A 152 -11.74 -6.45 -26.26
CA ASP A 152 -12.71 -5.74 -27.10
C ASP A 152 -12.29 -4.29 -27.34
N ILE A 153 -11.81 -3.60 -26.30
CA ILE A 153 -11.32 -2.21 -26.40
C ILE A 153 -10.08 -2.13 -27.30
N GLU A 154 -9.09 -3.02 -27.13
CA GLU A 154 -7.89 -3.05 -27.97
C GLU A 154 -8.23 -3.37 -29.44
N MET A 155 -9.21 -4.27 -29.66
CA MET A 155 -9.69 -4.60 -31.00
C MET A 155 -10.35 -3.41 -31.70
N ARG A 156 -11.16 -2.63 -30.98
CA ARG A 156 -11.80 -1.40 -31.50
C ARG A 156 -10.75 -0.31 -31.79
N LEU A 157 -9.78 -0.13 -30.90
CA LEU A 157 -8.65 0.78 -31.13
C LEU A 157 -7.85 0.39 -32.38
N GLY A 158 -7.55 -0.90 -32.56
CA GLY A 158 -6.82 -1.41 -33.72
C GLY A 158 -7.53 -1.17 -35.06
N ARG A 159 -8.86 -0.97 -35.03
CA ARG A 159 -9.67 -0.61 -36.20
C ARG A 159 -9.80 0.90 -36.43
N GLY A 160 -9.30 1.72 -35.49
CA GLY A 160 -9.44 3.17 -35.53
C GLY A 160 -10.81 3.68 -35.05
N ASP A 161 -11.57 2.84 -34.32
CA ASP A 161 -12.86 3.24 -33.75
C ASP A 161 -12.64 4.25 -32.61
N HIS A 162 -13.57 5.18 -32.45
CA HIS A 162 -13.60 6.05 -31.27
C HIS A 162 -14.03 5.28 -30.03
N LEU A 163 -13.26 5.40 -28.96
CA LEU A 163 -13.61 4.85 -27.66
C LEU A 163 -14.52 5.81 -26.89
N SER A 164 -15.33 5.25 -26.00
CA SER A 164 -16.04 6.06 -25.01
C SER A 164 -15.06 6.53 -23.93
N MET A 165 -15.35 7.65 -23.27
CA MET A 165 -14.54 8.12 -22.12
C MET A 165 -14.45 7.06 -21.00
N GLU A 166 -15.49 6.22 -20.84
CA GLU A 166 -15.49 5.13 -19.87
C GLU A 166 -14.49 4.03 -20.27
N ASP A 167 -14.45 3.64 -21.54
CA ASP A 167 -13.53 2.62 -22.04
C ASP A 167 -12.08 3.09 -22.01
N GLU A 168 -11.82 4.37 -22.32
CA GLU A 168 -10.50 4.99 -22.19
C GLU A 168 -10.02 4.97 -20.73
N SER A 169 -10.88 5.37 -19.80
CA SER A 169 -10.57 5.39 -18.37
C SER A 169 -10.33 3.98 -17.83
N PHE A 170 -11.21 3.03 -18.19
CA PHE A 170 -11.06 1.63 -17.83
C PHE A 170 -9.73 1.06 -18.35
N ARG A 171 -9.41 1.29 -19.63
CA ARG A 171 -8.17 0.84 -20.26
C ARG A 171 -6.95 1.43 -19.56
N ALA A 172 -6.95 2.73 -19.28
CA ALA A 172 -5.86 3.40 -18.59
C ALA A 172 -5.60 2.80 -17.21
N HIS A 173 -6.65 2.68 -16.38
CA HIS A 173 -6.55 2.08 -15.06
C HIS A 173 -6.08 0.62 -15.10
N ARG A 174 -6.63 -0.16 -16.05
CA ARG A 174 -6.28 -1.57 -16.18
C ARG A 174 -4.85 -1.76 -16.65
N SER A 175 -4.39 -0.95 -17.60
CA SER A 175 -3.02 -0.96 -18.10
C SER A 175 -2.03 -0.58 -16.99
N GLU A 176 -2.36 0.44 -16.18
CA GLU A 176 -1.55 0.83 -15.02
C GLU A 176 -1.47 -0.32 -13.99
N ALA A 177 -2.58 -1.00 -13.70
CA ALA A 177 -2.60 -2.13 -12.79
C ALA A 177 -1.76 -3.32 -13.29
N LEU A 178 -1.82 -3.62 -14.59
CA LEU A 178 -0.99 -4.65 -15.23
C LEU A 178 0.48 -4.27 -15.21
N GLN A 179 0.80 -3.00 -15.46
CA GLN A 179 2.16 -2.48 -15.43
C GLN A 179 2.77 -2.62 -14.03
N LYS A 180 2.01 -2.27 -12.98
CA LYS A 180 2.43 -2.51 -11.58
C LYS A 180 2.71 -3.98 -11.29
N CYS A 181 1.92 -4.90 -11.84
CA CYS A 181 2.17 -6.33 -11.69
C CYS A 181 3.44 -6.78 -12.42
N ARG A 182 3.72 -6.23 -13.60
CA ARG A 182 4.97 -6.49 -14.35
C ARG A 182 6.19 -5.96 -13.61
N GLU A 183 6.11 -4.75 -13.06
CA GLU A 183 7.18 -4.18 -12.24
C GLU A 183 7.52 -5.05 -11.03
N ILE A 184 6.51 -5.62 -10.36
CA ILE A 184 6.70 -6.57 -9.26
C ILE A 184 7.44 -7.82 -9.75
N ALA A 185 7.05 -8.37 -10.90
CA ALA A 185 7.71 -9.55 -11.47
C ALA A 185 9.15 -9.25 -11.91
N ASP A 186 9.41 -8.09 -12.53
CA ASP A 186 10.74 -7.67 -12.97
C ASP A 186 11.67 -7.42 -11.77
N GLN A 187 11.17 -6.76 -10.72
CA GLN A 187 11.90 -6.58 -9.47
C GLN A 187 12.23 -7.93 -8.83
N ALA A 188 11.28 -8.87 -8.85
CA ALA A 188 11.47 -10.20 -8.30
C ALA A 188 12.51 -11.02 -9.08
N GLN A 189 12.54 -10.91 -10.41
CA GLN A 189 13.53 -11.57 -11.26
C GLN A 189 14.94 -10.99 -11.05
N ARG A 190 15.08 -9.66 -10.98
CA ARG A 190 16.38 -9.00 -10.72
C ARG A 190 16.94 -9.36 -9.34
N GLY A 191 16.09 -9.46 -8.33
CA GLY A 191 16.49 -9.88 -6.98
C GLY A 191 16.79 -11.37 -6.83
N ALA A 192 16.30 -12.23 -7.74
CA ALA A 192 16.63 -13.65 -7.76
C ALA A 192 17.89 -13.98 -8.57
N ALA A 193 18.32 -13.06 -9.45
CA ALA A 193 19.51 -13.19 -10.29
C ALA A 193 20.77 -12.53 -9.69
N ALA A 194 20.65 -11.87 -8.53
CA ALA A 194 21.72 -11.27 -7.75
C ALA A 194 22.06 -12.14 -6.53
#